data_AF-A0A536JAL0-F1
#
_entry.id   AF-A0A536JAL0-F1
#
_cell.length_a   1.000
_cell.length_b   1.000
_cell.length_c   1.000
_cell.angle_alpha   90.00
_cell.angle_beta   90.00
_cell.angle_gamma   90.00
#
_symmetry.space_group_name_H-M   'P 1'
#
loop_
_entity.id
_entity.type
_entity.pdbx_description
1 polymer ?
#
loop_
_entity_poly.entity_id
_entity_poly.type
_entity_poly.pdbx_seq_one_letter_code
_entity_poly.pdbx_strand_id
1 'polypeptide(L)'
;MATEIVSYGMAGFKQGRERVAYFAYWKTHTALYGTSREFIDTHAAELKPYVQSKGTLQFPVGKPLPYGLVTKIVKDRVAEIESAG
;
A
#
# COMPACT_ATOMS: atom_id res chain seq x y z
N MET A 1 8.90 1.96 -15.60
CA MET A 1 8.80 3.33 -15.04
C MET A 1 7.45 3.47 -14.35
N ALA A 2 7.42 4.05 -13.15
CA ALA A 2 6.18 4.32 -12.43
C ALA A 2 5.56 5.65 -12.92
N THR A 3 4.23 5.73 -12.93
CA THR A 3 3.47 6.93 -13.30
C THR A 3 2.53 7.31 -12.18
N GLU A 4 2.57 8.58 -11.79
CA GLU A 4 1.63 9.19 -10.83
C GLU A 4 0.23 9.27 -11.45
N ILE A 5 -0.77 8.92 -10.65
CA ILE A 5 -2.18 8.95 -11.05
C ILE A 5 -3.05 9.45 -9.92
N VAL A 6 -4.18 10.05 -10.28
CA VAL A 6 -5.29 10.31 -9.37
C VAL A 6 -6.49 9.53 -9.86
N SER A 7 -7.04 8.67 -9.03
CA SER A 7 -8.19 7.82 -9.36
C SER A 7 -9.04 7.64 -8.10
N TYR A 8 -10.37 7.61 -8.25
CA TYR A 8 -11.29 7.49 -7.11
C TYR A 8 -11.10 8.56 -6.01
N GLY A 9 -10.58 9.74 -6.38
CA GLY A 9 -10.24 10.80 -5.41
C GLY A 9 -9.00 10.50 -4.56
N MET A 10 -8.19 9.51 -4.94
CA MET A 10 -6.99 9.07 -4.23
C MET A 10 -5.75 9.28 -5.10
N ALA A 11 -4.65 9.70 -4.49
CA ALA A 11 -3.35 9.74 -5.14
C ALA A 11 -2.76 8.33 -5.22
N GLY A 12 -2.07 7.99 -6.29
CA GLY A 12 -1.47 6.68 -6.43
C GLY A 12 -0.43 6.60 -7.53
N PHE A 13 0.12 5.39 -7.69
CA PHE A 13 1.13 5.07 -8.68
C PHE A 13 0.72 3.82 -9.45
N LYS A 14 1.06 3.78 -10.74
CA LYS A 14 0.93 2.61 -11.60
C LYS A 14 2.24 2.31 -12.32
N GLN A 15 2.44 1.04 -12.68
CA GLN A 15 3.54 0.60 -13.52
C GLN A 15 2.95 -0.08 -14.76
N GLY A 16 3.16 0.54 -15.93
CA GLY A 16 2.46 0.13 -17.16
C GLY A 16 0.94 0.26 -17.01
N ARG A 17 0.23 -0.89 -17.10
CA ARG A 17 -1.22 -0.96 -16.92
C ARG A 17 -1.65 -1.34 -15.50
N GLU A 18 -0.71 -1.83 -14.69
CA GLU A 18 -0.95 -2.37 -13.35
C GLU A 18 -0.85 -1.29 -12.27
N ARG A 19 -1.74 -1.35 -11.28
CA ARG A 19 -1.79 -0.39 -10.16
C ARG A 19 -0.84 -0.87 -9.05
N VAL A 20 0.09 0.01 -8.64
CA VAL A 20 1.07 -0.28 -7.58
C VAL A 20 0.44 0.05 -6.23
N ALA A 21 0.13 1.31 -5.96
CA ALA A 21 -0.43 1.70 -4.68
C ALA A 21 -1.34 2.94 -4.80
N TYR A 22 -2.30 3.07 -3.90
CA TYR A 22 -3.04 4.31 -3.65
C TYR A 22 -2.92 4.74 -2.20
N PHE A 23 -3.00 6.04 -1.99
CA PHE A 23 -2.93 6.70 -0.72
C PHE A 23 -4.15 7.61 -0.58
N ALA A 24 -4.85 7.48 0.53
CA ALA A 24 -5.99 8.32 0.85
C ALA A 24 -5.92 8.78 2.30
N TYR A 25 -6.23 10.05 2.54
CA TYR A 25 -6.37 10.60 3.87
C TYR A 25 -7.84 10.57 4.30
N TRP A 26 -8.11 10.01 5.48
CA TRP A 26 -9.42 9.96 6.10
C TRP A 26 -9.40 10.70 7.44
N LYS A 27 -10.59 10.96 8.01
CA LYS A 27 -10.74 11.71 9.26
C LYS A 27 -9.98 11.08 10.44
N THR A 28 -9.87 9.75 10.49
CA THR A 28 -9.30 9.01 11.62
C THR A 28 -8.02 8.25 11.28
N HIS A 29 -7.68 8.12 10.00
CA HIS A 29 -6.57 7.29 9.55
C HIS A 29 -6.09 7.69 8.15
N THR A 30 -4.88 7.28 7.80
CA THR A 30 -4.38 7.27 6.42
C THR A 30 -4.46 5.85 5.89
N ALA A 31 -5.07 5.66 4.72
CA ALA A 31 -5.19 4.35 4.09
C ALA A 31 -4.17 4.19 2.96
N LEU A 32 -3.49 3.06 2.96
CA LEU A 32 -2.63 2.58 1.88
C LEU A 32 -3.31 1.38 1.22
N TYR A 33 -3.58 1.49 -0.07
CA TYR A 33 -4.11 0.43 -0.90
C TYR A 33 -2.99 -0.11 -1.78
N GLY A 34 -2.98 -1.41 -2.05
CA GLY A 34 -1.93 -2.04 -2.86
C GLY A 34 -1.04 -3.00 -2.08
N THR A 35 -1.46 -3.43 -0.89
CA THR A 35 -0.87 -4.58 -0.23
C THR A 35 -1.39 -5.88 -0.85
N SER A 36 -0.48 -6.77 -1.25
CA SER A 36 -0.83 -8.13 -1.66
C SER A 36 -1.29 -8.95 -0.46
N ARG A 37 -2.14 -9.97 -0.68
CA ARG A 37 -2.61 -10.83 0.41
C ARG A 37 -1.45 -11.64 1.02
N GLU A 38 -0.54 -12.13 0.17
CA GLU A 38 0.68 -12.84 0.59
C GLU A 38 1.60 -11.99 1.45
N PHE A 39 1.78 -10.71 1.11
CA PHE A 39 2.53 -9.77 1.94
C PHE A 39 1.91 -9.63 3.33
N ILE A 40 0.58 -9.47 3.41
CA ILE A 40 -0.14 -9.35 4.68
C ILE A 40 0.06 -10.59 5.55
N ASP A 41 -0.01 -11.78 4.95
CA ASP A 41 0.15 -13.06 5.65
C ASP A 41 1.59 -13.23 6.18
N THR A 42 2.57 -12.99 5.31
CA THR A 42 4.00 -13.11 5.63
C THR A 42 4.44 -12.12 6.69
N HIS A 43 3.89 -10.89 6.67
CA HIS A 43 4.24 -9.82 7.60
C HIS A 43 3.20 -9.61 8.71
N ALA A 44 2.30 -10.58 8.94
CA ALA A 44 1.19 -10.43 9.88
C ALA A 44 1.61 -9.96 11.28
N ALA A 45 2.78 -10.41 11.76
CA ALA A 45 3.35 -9.99 13.05
C ALA A 45 3.78 -8.52 13.07
N GLU A 46 4.45 -8.03 12.02
CA GLU A 46 4.86 -6.62 11.88
C GLU A 46 3.65 -5.70 11.68
N LEU A 47 2.58 -6.22 11.08
CA LEU A 47 1.35 -5.48 10.80
C LEU A 47 0.35 -5.45 11.98
N LYS A 48 0.61 -6.18 13.08
CA LYS A 48 -0.28 -6.23 14.26
C LYS A 48 -0.69 -4.86 14.82
N PRO A 49 0.23 -3.88 15.00
CA PRO A 49 -0.17 -2.53 15.40
C PRO A 49 -1.06 -1.74 14.42
N TYR A 50 -1.31 -2.20 13.20
CA TYR A 50 -2.09 -1.48 12.18
C TYR A 50 -3.39 -2.21 11.84
N VAL A 51 -4.42 -1.44 11.45
CA VAL A 51 -5.68 -2.04 11.00
C VAL A 51 -5.53 -2.55 9.57
N GLN A 52 -5.86 -3.82 9.38
CA GLN A 52 -5.69 -4.53 8.12
C GLN A 52 -7.07 -4.83 7.51
N SER A 53 -7.20 -4.65 6.20
CA SER A 53 -8.34 -5.09 5.40
C SER A 53 -7.82 -5.76 4.12
N LYS A 54 -8.68 -6.43 3.36
CA LYS A 54 -8.28 -7.15 2.12
C LYS A 54 -7.56 -6.19 1.14
N GLY A 55 -6.23 -6.20 1.17
CA GLY A 55 -5.36 -5.34 0.37
C GLY A 55 -5.30 -3.87 0.79
N THR A 56 -5.60 -3.57 2.05
CA THR A 56 -5.52 -2.20 2.59
C THR A 56 -4.90 -2.19 3.99
N LEU A 57 -4.01 -1.25 4.23
CA LEU A 57 -3.48 -0.92 5.55
C LEU A 57 -3.96 0.46 5.98
N GLN A 58 -4.43 0.56 7.22
CA GLN A 58 -4.82 1.84 7.81
C GLN A 58 -3.82 2.22 8.90
N PHE A 59 -3.23 3.38 8.74
CA PHE A 59 -2.31 3.99 9.69
C PHE A 59 -3.07 5.01 10.55
N PRO A 60 -2.93 4.97 11.89
CA PRO A 60 -3.62 5.91 12.76
C PRO A 60 -3.18 7.35 12.49
N VAL A 61 -4.13 8.28 12.49
CA VAL A 61 -3.84 9.71 12.35
C VAL A 61 -2.98 10.20 13.54
N GLY A 62 -1.99 11.07 13.26
CA GLY A 62 -1.12 11.65 14.27
C GLY A 62 0.11 10.82 14.65
N LYS A 63 0.29 9.62 14.07
CA LYS A 63 1.57 8.90 14.14
C LYS A 63 2.34 9.06 12.82
N PRO A 64 3.68 9.17 12.85
CA PRO A 64 4.48 9.18 11.64
C PRO A 64 4.28 7.87 10.87
N LEU A 65 4.18 7.98 9.54
CA LEU A 65 4.09 6.81 8.68
C LEU A 65 5.38 5.97 8.80
N PRO A 66 5.27 4.64 8.94
CA PRO A 66 6.42 3.76 8.98
C PRO A 66 7.01 3.61 7.57
N TYR A 67 7.85 4.56 7.16
CA TYR A 67 8.42 4.60 5.79
C TYR A 67 9.10 3.28 5.38
N GLY A 68 9.78 2.60 6.31
CA GLY A 68 10.38 1.30 6.04
C GLY A 68 9.35 0.24 5.66
N LEU A 69 8.22 0.18 6.36
CA LEU A 69 7.12 -0.74 6.06
C LEU A 69 6.46 -0.39 4.71
N VAL A 70 6.18 0.90 4.48
CA VAL A 70 5.61 1.36 3.20
C VAL A 70 6.54 1.02 2.03
N THR A 71 7.85 1.19 2.21
CA THR A 71 8.84 0.84 1.18
C THR A 71 8.85 -0.67 0.90
N LYS A 72 8.80 -1.52 1.93
CA LYS A 72 8.70 -2.98 1.75
C LYS A 72 7.46 -3.36 0.93
N ILE A 73 6.30 -2.79 1.28
CA ILE A 73 5.03 -3.04 0.59
C ILE A 73 5.11 -2.65 -0.88
N VAL A 74 5.62 -1.46 -1.18
CA VAL A 74 5.71 -0.97 -2.57
C VAL A 74 6.68 -1.83 -3.38
N LYS A 75 7.82 -2.22 -2.82
CA LYS A 75 8.79 -3.09 -3.49
C LYS A 75 8.22 -4.47 -3.79
N ASP A 76 7.57 -5.09 -2.80
CA ASP A 76 6.87 -6.36 -2.97
C ASP A 76 5.85 -6.27 -4.09
N ARG A 77 5.01 -5.23 -4.06
CA ARG A 77 3.97 -5.04 -5.07
C ARG A 77 4.52 -4.81 -6.48
N VAL A 78 5.65 -4.10 -6.60
CA VAL A 78 6.34 -3.92 -7.89
C VAL A 78 6.90 -5.26 -8.38
N ALA A 79 7.56 -6.03 -7.53
CA ALA A 79 8.10 -7.35 -7.90
C ALA A 79 6.98 -8.31 -8.37
N GLU A 80 5.84 -8.30 -7.70
CA GLU A 80 4.64 -9.06 -8.10
C GLU A 80 4.15 -8.67 -9.49
N ILE A 81 4.04 -7.37 -9.77
CA ILE A 81 3.63 -6.83 -11.08
C ILE A 81 4.63 -7.21 -12.18
N GLU A 82 5.93 -7.19 -11.87
CA GLU A 82 7.00 -7.55 -12.80
C GLU A 82 7.09 -9.06 -13.06
N SER A 83 6.73 -9.90 -12.08
CA SER A 83 6.71 -11.37 -12.20
C SER A 83 5.45 -11.89 -12.91
N ALA A 84 4.34 -11.16 -12.83
CA ALA A 84 3.07 -11.51 -13.46
C ALA A 84 2.94 -11.04 -14.93
N GLY A 85 3.90 -10.26 -15.44
CA GLY A 85 3.94 -9.73 -16.81
C GLY A 85 4.84 -10.53 -17.73
#